data_AF-A0A496Z3P1-F1
#
_entry.id   AF-A0A496Z3P1-F1
#
_cell.length_a   1.000
_cell.length_b   1.000
_cell.length_c   1.000
_cell.angle_alpha   90.00
_cell.angle_beta   90.00
_cell.angle_gamma   90.00
#
_symmetry.space_group_name_H-M   'P 1'
#
loop_
_entity.id
_entity.type
_entity.pdbx_description
1 polymer ?
#
loop_
_entity_poly.entity_id
_entity_poly.type
_entity_poly.pdbx_seq_one_letter_code
_entity_poly.pdbx_strand_id
1 'polypeptide(L)'
;MKGLHKQTWVRVNTPVDTDIADLISSLSAFPRLQTIESCQGNSNNPAWVCFYYGNYWLHSWRDLANFLLGYLGPAMTRKLGDRVGVSIRVTESGQIHGELMVRPGAIQVTVRALKTLLRDFGG
;
A
#
# COMPACT_ATOMS: atom_id res chain seq x y z
N MET A 1 -20.66 1.61 5.61
CA MET A 1 -21.18 2.78 4.85
C MET A 1 -20.08 3.26 3.90
N LYS A 2 -20.29 3.17 2.58
CA LYS A 2 -19.39 3.76 1.57
C LYS A 2 -19.49 5.29 1.72
N GLY A 3 -18.45 5.93 2.22
CA GLY A 3 -18.40 7.38 2.37
C GLY A 3 -18.39 8.07 1.00
N LEU A 4 -19.08 9.20 0.89
CA LEU A 4 -19.12 10.10 -0.26
C LEU A 4 -17.76 10.81 -0.46
N HIS A 5 -16.71 10.05 -0.74
CA HIS A 5 -15.40 10.61 -1.05
C HIS A 5 -15.31 10.88 -2.54
N LYS A 6 -14.72 12.03 -2.93
CA LYS A 6 -14.51 12.36 -4.33
C LYS A 6 -13.56 11.33 -4.93
N GLN A 7 -13.98 10.64 -5.98
CA GLN A 7 -13.17 9.62 -6.64
C GLN A 7 -12.42 10.19 -7.85
N THR A 8 -11.25 9.65 -8.12
CA THR A 8 -10.45 9.93 -9.32
C THR A 8 -9.95 8.63 -9.93
N TRP A 9 -9.71 8.64 -11.23
CA TRP A 9 -9.12 7.52 -11.94
C TRP A 9 -7.61 7.57 -11.81
N VAL A 10 -7.02 6.47 -11.36
CA VAL A 10 -5.58 6.26 -11.34
C VAL A 10 -5.19 5.18 -12.34
N ARG A 11 -3.89 5.07 -12.63
CA ARG A 11 -3.31 4.18 -13.65
C ARG A 11 -3.60 2.67 -13.45
N VAL A 12 -4.26 2.30 -12.35
CA VAL A 12 -4.77 0.95 -12.09
C VAL A 12 -6.20 0.71 -12.59
N ASN A 13 -6.76 1.62 -13.42
CA ASN A 13 -8.08 1.50 -14.05
C ASN A 13 -9.24 1.26 -13.04
N THR A 14 -9.13 1.84 -11.85
CA THR A 14 -10.21 1.81 -10.85
C THR A 14 -10.38 3.19 -10.23
N PRO A 15 -11.62 3.61 -9.89
CA PRO A 15 -11.83 4.82 -9.12
C PRO A 15 -11.27 4.64 -7.71
N VAL A 16 -10.48 5.62 -7.26
CA VAL A 16 -9.93 5.70 -5.90
C VAL A 16 -10.25 7.04 -5.30
N ASP A 17 -10.29 7.10 -3.97
CA ASP A 17 -10.49 8.35 -3.24
C ASP A 17 -9.37 9.35 -3.58
N THR A 18 -9.74 10.59 -3.92
CA THR A 18 -8.84 11.62 -4.48
C THR A 18 -7.65 11.87 -3.55
N ASP A 19 -7.87 11.85 -2.23
CA ASP A 19 -6.84 12.20 -1.24
C ASP A 19 -5.75 11.13 -1.08
N ILE A 20 -6.01 9.90 -1.52
CA ILE A 20 -5.02 8.81 -1.54
C ILE A 20 -4.60 8.42 -2.96
N ALA A 21 -5.05 9.12 -3.99
CA ALA A 21 -4.71 8.78 -5.38
C ALA A 21 -3.20 8.71 -5.63
N ASP A 22 -2.44 9.64 -5.05
CA ASP A 22 -0.97 9.64 -5.12
C ASP A 22 -0.33 8.51 -4.32
N LEU A 23 -0.96 8.10 -3.21
CA LEU A 23 -0.51 6.97 -2.40
C LEU A 23 -0.66 5.68 -3.20
N ILE A 24 -1.85 5.45 -3.77
CA ILE A 24 -2.13 4.30 -4.64
C ILE A 24 -1.21 4.30 -5.85
N SER A 25 -1.07 5.43 -6.54
CA SER A 25 -0.21 5.53 -7.72
C SER A 25 1.26 5.24 -7.40
N SER A 26 1.76 5.68 -6.25
CA SER A 26 3.14 5.42 -5.82
C SER A 26 3.35 3.96 -5.44
N LEU A 27 2.36 3.33 -4.82
CA LEU A 27 2.43 1.91 -4.44
C LEU A 27 2.32 1.00 -5.67
N SER A 28 1.39 1.28 -6.59
CA SER A 28 1.19 0.52 -7.82
C SER A 28 2.31 0.68 -8.85
N ALA A 29 3.27 1.58 -8.60
CA ALA A 29 4.46 1.72 -9.42
C ALA A 29 5.55 0.67 -9.09
N PHE A 30 5.45 -0.03 -7.94
CA PHE A 30 6.36 -1.13 -7.64
C PHE A 30 6.12 -2.31 -8.60
N PRO A 31 7.17 -2.86 -9.23
CA PRO A 31 7.03 -4.04 -10.08
C PRO A 31 6.38 -5.19 -9.31
N ARG A 32 5.43 -5.87 -9.96
CA ARG A 32 4.70 -7.04 -9.41
C ARG A 32 3.79 -6.72 -8.21
N LEU A 33 3.60 -5.45 -7.85
CA LEU A 33 2.61 -5.03 -6.85
C LEU A 33 1.30 -4.70 -7.56
N GLN A 34 0.19 -5.23 -7.05
CA GLN A 34 -1.15 -4.90 -7.52
C GLN A 34 -2.04 -4.50 -6.35
N THR A 35 -2.52 -3.26 -6.33
CA THR A 35 -3.53 -2.80 -5.35
C THR A 35 -4.89 -3.41 -5.65
N ILE A 36 -5.60 -3.86 -4.62
CA ILE A 36 -6.87 -4.58 -4.73
C ILE A 36 -8.01 -3.74 -4.15
N GLU A 37 -7.79 -3.15 -2.97
CA GLU A 37 -8.78 -2.36 -2.26
C GLU A 37 -8.08 -1.23 -1.50
N SER A 38 -8.78 -0.13 -1.29
CA SER A 38 -8.25 0.99 -0.51
C SER A 38 -9.35 1.82 0.12
N CYS A 39 -9.02 2.49 1.22
CA CYS A 39 -9.85 3.47 1.90
C CYS A 39 -8.98 4.67 2.31
N GLN A 40 -9.44 5.91 2.07
CA GLN A 40 -8.66 7.08 2.48
C GLN A 40 -8.61 7.31 4.01
N GLY A 41 -9.48 6.61 4.76
CA GLY A 41 -9.64 6.86 6.19
C GLY A 41 -10.38 8.18 6.47
N ASN A 42 -10.17 8.74 7.66
CA ASN A 42 -10.67 10.06 8.05
C ASN A 42 -9.79 10.66 9.15
N SER A 43 -10.24 11.70 9.85
CA SER A 43 -9.49 12.33 10.94
C SER A 43 -9.13 11.37 12.09
N ASN A 44 -9.92 10.31 12.30
CA ASN A 44 -9.76 9.36 13.39
C ASN A 44 -9.27 7.98 12.91
N ASN A 45 -9.56 7.62 11.65
CA ASN A 45 -9.25 6.31 11.09
C ASN A 45 -8.10 6.42 10.07
N PRO A 46 -7.11 5.52 10.11
CA PRO A 46 -6.00 5.52 9.16
C PRO A 46 -6.50 5.29 7.72
N ALA A 47 -5.73 5.80 6.76
CA ALA A 47 -5.84 5.33 5.39
C ALA A 47 -5.32 3.90 5.31
N TRP A 48 -5.91 3.10 4.43
CA TRP A 48 -5.59 1.68 4.29
C TRP A 48 -5.55 1.29 2.82
N VAL A 49 -4.57 0.46 2.46
CA VAL A 49 -4.42 -0.09 1.11
C VAL A 49 -4.10 -1.58 1.21
N CYS A 50 -4.85 -2.39 0.48
CA CYS A 50 -4.64 -3.82 0.32
C CYS A 50 -4.02 -4.10 -1.05
N PHE A 51 -3.05 -5.00 -1.11
CA PHE A 51 -2.35 -5.35 -2.35
C PHE A 51 -1.83 -6.78 -2.39
N TYR A 52 -1.70 -7.31 -3.60
CA TYR A 52 -0.90 -8.50 -3.89
C TYR A 52 0.52 -8.09 -4.28
N TYR A 53 1.46 -9.00 -4.06
CA TYR A 53 2.82 -8.86 -4.54
C TYR A 53 3.34 -10.20 -5.05
N GLY A 54 4.00 -10.17 -6.21
CA GLY A 54 4.62 -11.36 -6.80
C GLY A 54 3.72 -12.04 -7.84
N ASN A 55 3.98 -13.32 -8.10
CA ASN A 55 3.19 -14.10 -9.05
C ASN A 55 2.18 -14.94 -8.26
N TYR A 56 0.89 -14.64 -8.45
CA TYR A 56 -0.22 -15.33 -7.76
C TYR A 56 -0.12 -16.87 -7.85
N TRP A 57 0.36 -17.39 -8.98
CA TRP A 57 0.42 -18.82 -9.27
C TRP A 57 1.69 -19.52 -8.76
N LEU A 58 2.69 -18.80 -8.27
CA LEU A 58 4.02 -19.34 -7.93
C LEU A 58 4.53 -18.76 -6.59
N HIS A 59 4.11 -19.37 -5.47
CA HIS A 59 4.62 -19.04 -4.13
C HIS A 59 4.51 -17.54 -3.74
N SER A 60 3.38 -16.91 -4.07
CA SER A 60 3.09 -15.48 -3.84
C SER A 60 3.36 -15.01 -2.41
N TRP A 61 3.15 -15.86 -1.40
CA TRP A 61 3.39 -15.51 0.00
C TRP A 61 4.85 -15.21 0.33
N ARG A 62 5.80 -15.93 -0.29
CA ARG A 62 7.23 -15.77 -0.01
C ARG A 62 7.76 -14.48 -0.64
N ASP A 63 7.34 -14.21 -1.87
CA ASP A 63 7.64 -12.95 -2.56
C ASP A 63 7.06 -11.76 -1.78
N LEU A 64 5.81 -11.87 -1.36
CA LEU A 64 5.16 -10.88 -0.52
C LEU A 64 5.92 -10.68 0.80
N ALA A 65 6.28 -11.75 1.50
CA ALA A 65 7.01 -11.68 2.76
C ALA A 65 8.40 -11.04 2.60
N ASN A 66 9.15 -11.43 1.57
CA ASN A 66 10.45 -10.82 1.27
C ASN A 66 10.32 -9.34 0.96
N PHE A 67 9.31 -8.95 0.17
CA PHE A 67 9.06 -7.56 -0.15
C PHE A 67 8.63 -6.75 1.09
N LEU A 68 7.63 -7.22 1.84
CA LEU A 68 7.08 -6.49 2.99
C LEU A 68 8.04 -6.46 4.18
N LEU A 69 8.57 -7.61 4.58
CA LEU A 69 9.36 -7.73 5.80
C LEU A 69 10.86 -7.54 5.55
N GLY A 70 11.34 -7.86 4.34
CA GLY A 70 12.74 -7.68 3.97
C GLY A 70 13.06 -6.28 3.44
N TYR A 71 12.11 -5.62 2.77
CA TYR A 71 12.35 -4.34 2.10
C TYR A 71 11.47 -3.19 2.60
N LEU A 72 10.17 -3.24 2.29
CA LEU A 72 9.26 -2.12 2.46
C LEU A 72 9.10 -1.73 3.93
N GLY A 73 8.78 -2.69 4.80
CA GLY A 73 8.54 -2.49 6.23
C GLY A 73 9.72 -1.82 6.94
N PRO A 74 10.92 -2.44 6.95
CA PRO A 74 12.10 -1.83 7.58
C PRO A 74 12.42 -0.44 7.04
N ALA A 75 12.29 -0.23 5.73
CA ALA A 75 12.59 1.05 5.11
C ALA A 75 11.56 2.13 5.50
N MET A 76 10.28 1.78 5.58
CA MET A 76 9.22 2.68 6.02
C MET A 76 9.33 2.99 7.51
N THR A 77 9.62 2.00 8.37
CA THR A 77 9.88 2.22 9.80
C THR A 77 11.03 3.18 10.03
N ARG A 78 12.15 3.03 9.31
CA ARG A 78 13.29 3.97 9.41
C ARG A 78 12.92 5.40 9.01
N LYS A 79 12.06 5.58 8.00
CA LYS A 79 11.71 6.91 7.46
C LYS A 79 10.57 7.58 8.22
N LEU A 80 9.61 6.81 8.72
CA LEU A 80 8.31 7.32 9.18
C LEU A 80 7.91 6.83 10.59
N GLY A 81 8.67 5.92 11.19
CA GLY A 81 8.36 5.37 12.51
C GLY A 81 7.00 4.68 12.52
N ASP A 82 6.18 5.02 13.50
CA ASP A 82 4.84 4.45 13.74
C ASP A 82 3.72 5.14 12.93
N ARG A 83 4.06 6.09 12.06
CA ARG A 83 3.08 6.76 11.17
C ARG A 83 2.58 5.85 10.07
N VAL A 84 3.29 4.76 9.80
CA VAL A 84 2.95 3.75 8.81
C VAL A 84 3.10 2.37 9.43
N GLY A 85 2.09 1.52 9.21
CA GLY A 85 2.15 0.11 9.50
C GLY A 85 2.09 -0.69 8.21
N VAL A 86 2.81 -1.81 8.16
CA VAL A 86 2.63 -2.81 7.12
C VAL A 86 2.41 -4.16 7.74
N SER A 87 1.56 -4.98 7.14
CA SER A 87 1.26 -6.32 7.62
C SER A 87 0.98 -7.26 6.46
N ILE A 88 1.10 -8.56 6.75
CA ILE A 88 0.63 -9.63 5.87
C ILE A 88 -0.61 -10.20 6.52
N ARG A 89 -1.67 -10.36 5.74
CA ARG A 89 -2.92 -10.93 6.20
C ARG A 89 -3.24 -12.20 5.40
N VAL A 90 -3.76 -13.18 6.11
CA VAL A 90 -4.33 -14.40 5.53
C VAL A 90 -5.83 -14.37 5.77
N THR A 91 -6.62 -14.44 4.70
CA THR A 91 -8.09 -14.51 4.79
C THR A 91 -8.54 -15.90 5.26
N GLU A 92 -9.79 -16.02 5.66
CA GLU A 92 -10.40 -17.33 5.99
C GLU A 92 -10.36 -18.30 4.80
N SER A 93 -10.42 -17.79 3.57
CA SER A 93 -10.28 -18.56 2.34
C SER A 93 -8.83 -18.93 1.99
N GLY A 94 -7.85 -18.54 2.81
CA GLY A 94 -6.43 -18.82 2.61
C GLY A 94 -5.73 -17.90 1.61
N GLN A 95 -6.39 -16.82 1.16
CA GLN A 95 -5.74 -15.80 0.32
C GLN A 95 -4.79 -14.97 1.17
N ILE A 96 -3.65 -14.58 0.58
CA ILE A 96 -2.58 -13.87 1.27
C ILE A 96 -2.37 -12.53 0.58
N HIS A 97 -2.46 -11.44 1.33
CA HIS A 97 -2.26 -10.09 0.83
C HIS A 97 -1.48 -9.23 1.80
N GLY A 98 -0.87 -8.17 1.27
CA GLY A 98 -0.23 -7.12 2.02
C GLY A 98 -1.22 -6.02 2.37
N GLU A 99 -1.05 -5.43 3.55
CA GLU A 99 -1.78 -4.23 3.95
C GLU A 99 -0.79 -3.12 4.30
N LEU A 100 -1.10 -1.91 3.86
CA LEU A 100 -0.43 -0.66 4.23
C LEU A 100 -1.42 0.21 4.98
N MET A 101 -1.10 0.57 6.21
CA MET A 101 -1.86 1.50 7.04
C MET A 101 -1.09 2.79 7.20
N VAL A 102 -1.75 3.93 7.01
CA VAL A 102 -1.16 5.26 7.12
C VAL A 102 -1.97 6.09 8.11
N ARG A 103 -1.33 6.55 9.19
CA ARG A 103 -2.00 7.38 10.20
C ARG A 103 -2.58 8.66 9.58
N PRO A 104 -3.67 9.21 10.16
CA PRO A 104 -4.20 10.51 9.76
C PRO A 104 -3.09 11.58 9.72
N GLY A 105 -3.08 12.39 8.66
CA GLY A 105 -2.04 13.42 8.44
C GLY A 105 -0.71 12.92 7.87
N ALA A 106 -0.49 11.61 7.74
CA ALA A 106 0.77 11.04 7.25
C ALA A 106 0.79 10.68 5.76
N ILE A 107 -0.29 10.89 5.01
CA ILE A 107 -0.40 10.49 3.58
C ILE A 107 0.72 11.12 2.74
N GLN A 108 0.91 12.44 2.80
CA GLN A 108 1.88 13.15 1.94
C GLN A 108 3.34 12.81 2.26
N VAL A 109 3.68 12.55 3.52
CA VAL A 109 5.03 12.07 3.90
C VAL A 109 5.24 10.63 3.46
N THR A 110 4.18 9.80 3.49
CA THR A 110 4.19 8.42 3.01
C THR A 110 4.41 8.35 1.50
N VAL A 111 3.70 9.17 0.72
CA VAL A 111 3.90 9.29 -0.74
C VAL A 111 5.35 9.62 -1.08
N ARG A 112 5.95 10.59 -0.39
CA ARG A 112 7.37 10.97 -0.60
C ARG A 112 8.33 9.85 -0.24
N ALA A 113 8.06 9.10 0.83
CA ALA A 113 8.86 7.94 1.21
C ALA A 113 8.78 6.85 0.14
N LEU A 114 7.57 6.50 -0.32
CA LEU A 114 7.36 5.49 -1.36
C LEU A 114 8.04 5.87 -2.67
N LYS A 115 7.93 7.13 -3.13
CA LYS A 115 8.64 7.61 -4.33
C LYS A 115 10.17 7.53 -4.21
N THR A 116 10.70 7.62 -2.99
CA THR A 116 12.14 7.43 -2.75
C THR A 116 12.49 5.95 -2.82
N LEU A 117 11.75 5.10 -2.11
CA LEU A 117 11.96 3.65 -2.14
C LEU A 117 11.76 3.05 -3.53
N LEU A 118 10.87 3.60 -4.34
CA LEU A 118 10.67 3.14 -5.72
C LEU A 118 11.92 3.38 -6.58
N ARG A 119 12.59 4.52 -6.39
CA ARG A 119 13.86 4.83 -7.07
C ARG A 119 14.97 3.86 -6.64
N ASP A 120 15.03 3.55 -5.35
CA ASP A 120 16.03 2.63 -4.78
C ASP A 120 15.76 1.17 -5.18
N PHE A 121 14.51 0.80 -5.50
CA PHE A 121 14.12 -0.57 -5.84
C PHE A 121 14.48 -0.98 -7.27
N GLY A 122 14.54 -0.02 -8.20
CA GLY A 122 14.87 -0.24 -9.60
C GLY A 122 16.30 0.12 -10.01
N GLY A 123 17.12 0.55 -9.04
CA GLY A 123 18.55 0.84 -9.21
C GLY A 123 19.43 -0.34 -8.90
#